data_AF-A0A4R0IDE7-F1
#
_entry.id   AF-A0A4R0IDE7-F1
#
_cell.length_a   1.000
_cell.length_b   1.000
_cell.length_c   1.000
_cell.angle_alpha   90.00
_cell.angle_beta   90.00
_cell.angle_gamma   90.00
#
_symmetry.space_group_name_H-M   'P 1'
#
loop_
_entity.id
_entity.type
_entity.pdbx_description
1 polymer ?
#
loop_
_entity_poly.entity_id
_entity_poly.type
_entity_poly.pdbx_seq_one_letter_code
_entity_poly.pdbx_strand_id
1 'polypeptide(L)'
;AAVVQLATSNTYLRYVKPGMRWMLLAAGLILIALAVADVLADSRKKEPGDDGHAGEPADDGHGHPGLPRAAWLLLIPIFALLVVDPPALGADAAQRQSPVAAKPANPESNSWLGNNAEGDAPVALAVRDYAVWAVWEKDSMKGRAFQLTGFVTPAKNGTWYVTRIGLTCCVADGTAFMV
;
A
#
# COMPACT_ATOMS: atom_id res chain seq x y z
N ALA A 1 16.41 6.32 0.49
CA ALA A 1 16.27 7.24 1.64
C ALA A 1 14.80 7.40 2.07
N ALA A 2 13.91 7.92 1.21
CA ALA A 2 12.49 8.13 1.55
C ALA A 2 11.76 6.89 2.09
N VAL A 3 11.95 5.71 1.47
CA VAL A 3 11.35 4.44 1.94
C VAL A 3 11.82 4.05 3.34
N VAL A 4 13.10 4.25 3.65
CA VAL A 4 13.69 3.94 4.98
C VAL A 4 13.15 4.89 6.04
N GLN A 5 12.99 6.17 5.69
CA GLN A 5 12.42 7.18 6.59
C GLN A 5 10.91 6.99 6.83
N LEU A 6 10.17 6.54 5.82
CA LEU A 6 8.75 6.15 5.96
C LEU A 6 8.59 4.92 6.87
N ALA A 7 9.46 3.93 6.73
CA ALA A 7 9.45 2.72 7.56
C ALA A 7 9.79 3.02 9.03
N THR A 8 10.68 3.97 9.29
CA THR A 8 11.05 4.37 10.67
C THR A 8 10.05 5.34 11.30
N SER A 9 9.40 6.21 10.52
CA SER A 9 8.45 7.22 11.00
C SER A 9 7.03 6.70 11.29
N ASN A 10 6.75 5.40 11.14
CA ASN A 10 5.40 4.79 11.23
C ASN A 10 4.34 5.41 10.29
N THR A 11 4.65 6.46 9.53
CA THR A 11 3.80 7.06 8.50
C THR A 11 3.40 6.05 7.43
N TYR A 12 4.24 5.03 7.20
CA TYR A 12 3.91 3.92 6.29
C TYR A 12 2.63 3.17 6.69
N LEU A 13 2.23 3.19 7.97
CA LEU A 13 0.98 2.54 8.45
C LEU A 13 -0.28 3.17 7.86
N ARG A 14 -0.19 4.37 7.28
CA ARG A 14 -1.28 4.98 6.53
C ARG A 14 -1.56 4.25 5.21
N TYR A 15 -0.60 3.50 4.66
CA TYR A 15 -0.69 2.89 3.33
C TYR A 15 -0.31 1.41 3.28
N VAL A 16 0.42 0.89 4.26
CA VAL A 16 1.01 -0.45 4.21
C VAL A 16 0.80 -1.17 5.54
N LYS A 17 0.51 -2.48 5.47
CA LYS A 17 0.26 -3.32 6.65
C LYS A 17 1.50 -3.35 7.57
N PRO A 18 1.34 -3.31 8.91
CA PRO A 18 2.46 -3.31 9.85
C PRO A 18 3.52 -4.38 9.59
N GLY A 19 3.09 -5.61 9.26
CA GLY A 19 3.97 -6.77 9.02
C GLY A 19 4.88 -6.65 7.79
N MET A 20 4.58 -5.77 6.84
CA MET A 20 5.39 -5.58 5.62
C MET A 20 6.60 -4.65 5.84
N ARG A 21 6.77 -4.09 7.04
CA ARG A 21 7.84 -3.14 7.37
C ARG A 21 9.24 -3.68 7.05
N TRP A 22 9.49 -4.95 7.34
CA TRP A 22 10.80 -5.56 7.12
C TRP A 22 11.11 -5.74 5.63
N MET A 23 10.11 -6.13 4.83
CA MET A 23 10.28 -6.26 3.37
C MET A 23 10.52 -4.90 2.72
N LEU A 24 9.83 -3.85 3.19
CA LEU A 24 10.07 -2.46 2.77
C LEU A 24 11.50 -1.98 3.06
N LEU A 25 12.00 -2.27 4.27
CA LEU A 25 13.37 -1.93 4.64
C LEU A 25 14.39 -2.70 3.79
N ALA A 26 14.18 -3.99 3.57
CA ALA A 26 15.05 -4.81 2.73
C ALA A 26 15.10 -4.28 1.29
N ALA A 27 13.95 -3.99 0.68
CA ALA A 27 13.88 -3.41 -0.66
C ALA A 27 14.58 -2.04 -0.72
N GLY A 28 14.37 -1.18 0.28
CA GLY A 28 15.04 0.11 0.37
C GLY A 28 16.56 -0.01 0.46
N LEU A 29 17.08 -0.96 1.25
CA LEU A 29 18.51 -1.25 1.35
C LEU A 29 19.09 -1.80 0.05
N ILE A 30 18.38 -2.72 -0.61
CA ILE A 30 18.80 -3.27 -1.90
C ILE A 30 18.92 -2.16 -2.95
N LEU A 31 17.93 -1.26 -3.04
CA LEU A 31 17.99 -0.14 -3.98
C LEU A 31 19.15 0.82 -3.69
N ILE A 32 19.44 1.09 -2.42
CA ILE A 32 20.61 1.90 -2.03
C ILE A 32 21.91 1.19 -2.41
N ALA A 33 22.03 -0.11 -2.14
CA ALA A 33 23.21 -0.89 -2.49
C ALA A 33 23.44 -0.93 -4.00
N LEU A 34 22.39 -1.11 -4.80
CA LEU A 34 22.46 -1.07 -6.27
C LEU A 34 22.89 0.32 -6.76
N ALA A 35 22.32 1.40 -6.23
CA ALA A 35 22.72 2.75 -6.60
C ALA A 35 24.19 3.06 -6.27
N VAL A 36 24.68 2.60 -5.10
CA VAL A 36 26.09 2.74 -4.71
C VAL A 36 27.00 1.89 -5.61
N ALA A 37 26.60 0.66 -5.92
CA ALA A 37 27.35 -0.23 -6.79
C ALA A 37 27.51 0.36 -8.20
N ASP A 38 26.46 0.96 -8.75
CA ASP A 38 26.47 1.60 -10.07
C ASP A 38 27.45 2.79 -10.12
N VAL A 39 27.38 3.69 -9.14
CA VAL A 39 28.30 4.84 -9.02
C VAL A 39 29.77 4.38 -8.89
N LEU A 40 30.02 3.34 -8.09
CA LEU A 40 31.37 2.80 -7.90
C LEU A 40 31.88 2.05 -9.15
N ALA A 41 31.00 1.37 -9.89
CA ALA A 41 31.35 0.69 -11.13
C ALA A 41 31.65 1.67 -12.27
N ASP A 42 30.89 2.77 -12.36
CA ASP A 42 31.13 3.85 -13.34
C ASP A 42 32.43 4.61 -13.02
N SER A 43 32.67 4.90 -11.75
CA SER A 43 33.91 5.55 -11.30
C SER A 43 35.17 4.72 -11.58
N ARG A 44 35.08 3.38 -11.54
CA ARG A 44 36.20 2.47 -11.90
C ARG A 44 36.44 2.34 -13.40
N LYS A 45 35.47 2.69 -14.24
CA LYS A 45 35.65 2.75 -15.70
C LYS A 45 36.31 4.06 -16.16
N LYS A 46 36.51 5.01 -15.24
CA LYS A 46 36.99 6.36 -15.52
C LYS A 46 38.29 6.64 -14.76
N GLU A 47 39.38 6.00 -15.19
CA GLU A 47 40.75 6.45 -14.89
C GLU A 47 41.58 6.60 -16.17
N PRO A 48 42.63 7.47 -16.16
CA PRO A 48 43.05 8.26 -17.32
C PRO A 48 44.48 7.96 -17.85
N GLY A 49 44.63 8.02 -19.17
CA GLY A 49 45.91 8.32 -19.87
C GLY A 49 46.61 7.15 -20.58
N ASP A 50 46.77 7.22 -21.90
CA ASP A 50 48.08 7.31 -22.58
C ASP A 50 47.89 7.49 -24.10
N ASP A 51 48.83 8.21 -24.69
CA ASP A 51 48.89 8.76 -26.02
C ASP A 51 49.52 7.82 -27.05
N GLY A 52 49.08 7.96 -28.31
CA GLY A 52 49.81 7.48 -29.50
C GLY A 52 49.23 6.24 -30.18
N HIS A 53 48.57 6.44 -31.33
CA HIS A 53 48.98 5.89 -32.63
C HIS A 53 47.91 6.19 -33.69
N ALA A 54 48.35 6.76 -34.82
CA ALA A 54 47.53 7.04 -35.99
C ALA A 54 47.03 5.75 -36.67
N GLY A 55 45.75 5.72 -37.06
CA GLY A 55 45.17 4.66 -37.89
C GLY A 55 43.65 4.78 -38.06
N GLU A 56 43.22 5.51 -39.10
CA GLU A 56 41.94 5.42 -39.83
C GLU A 56 40.59 5.74 -39.12
N PRO A 57 39.63 6.41 -39.82
CA PRO A 57 38.31 6.71 -39.28
C PRO A 57 37.37 5.52 -39.53
N ALA A 58 37.34 4.57 -38.61
CA ALA A 58 36.32 3.52 -38.59
C ALA A 58 35.25 3.87 -37.55
N ASP A 59 34.17 4.49 -38.02
CA ASP A 59 32.78 4.42 -37.52
C ASP A 59 32.56 3.88 -36.09
N ASP A 60 32.78 4.72 -35.07
CA ASP A 60 32.41 4.45 -33.69
C ASP A 60 30.90 4.68 -33.46
N GLY A 61 30.12 3.67 -33.81
CA GLY A 61 28.69 3.54 -33.50
C GLY A 61 28.39 3.26 -32.02
N HIS A 62 28.96 4.03 -31.09
CA HIS A 62 28.69 3.97 -29.65
C HIS A 62 28.18 5.30 -29.09
N GLY A 63 27.31 5.97 -29.85
CA GLY A 63 26.40 6.95 -29.28
C GLY A 63 25.28 6.22 -28.54
N HIS A 64 25.42 6.02 -27.22
CA HIS A 64 24.22 5.80 -26.40
C HIS A 64 23.28 6.98 -26.69
N PRO A 65 22.10 6.76 -27.30
CA PRO A 65 21.13 7.84 -27.41
C PRO A 65 20.83 8.21 -25.98
N GLY A 66 21.28 9.39 -25.55
CA GLY A 66 20.95 9.93 -24.24
C GLY A 66 19.45 9.75 -24.04
N LEU A 67 19.05 9.28 -22.84
CA LEU A 67 17.67 8.91 -22.55
C LEU A 67 16.72 9.87 -23.27
N PRO A 68 15.75 9.37 -24.06
CA PRO A 68 14.89 10.22 -24.87
C PRO A 68 14.33 11.33 -23.99
N ARG A 69 14.21 12.57 -24.50
CA ARG A 69 13.74 13.72 -23.69
C ARG A 69 12.43 13.43 -22.94
N ALA A 70 11.61 12.50 -23.45
CA ALA A 70 10.42 11.98 -22.78
C ALA A 70 10.70 11.23 -21.46
N ALA A 71 11.86 10.62 -21.25
CA ALA A 71 12.24 9.98 -20.00
C ALA A 71 12.30 10.98 -18.82
N TRP A 72 12.59 12.26 -19.10
CA TRP A 72 12.49 13.32 -18.09
C TRP A 72 11.05 13.53 -17.60
N LEU A 73 10.04 13.18 -18.40
CA LEU A 73 8.63 13.23 -17.95
C LEU A 73 8.34 12.20 -16.85
N LEU A 74 9.14 11.13 -16.71
CA LEU A 74 9.00 10.14 -15.63
C LEU A 74 9.44 10.69 -14.27
N LEU A 75 10.24 11.76 -14.23
CA LEU A 75 10.58 12.44 -12.98
C LEU A 75 9.41 13.25 -12.44
N ILE A 76 8.48 13.70 -13.30
CA ILE A 76 7.30 14.48 -12.90
C ILE A 76 6.43 13.74 -11.87
N PRO A 77 5.95 12.51 -12.11
CA PRO A 77 5.12 11.80 -11.13
C PRO A 77 5.88 11.48 -9.84
N ILE A 78 7.19 11.19 -9.93
CA ILE A 78 8.03 10.96 -8.74
C ILE A 78 8.12 12.23 -7.90
N PHE A 79 8.38 13.37 -8.54
CA PHE A 79 8.46 14.66 -7.86
C PHE A 79 7.11 15.08 -7.29
N ALA A 80 6.01 14.84 -8.02
CA ALA A 80 4.66 15.10 -7.54
C ALA A 80 4.36 14.31 -6.26
N LEU A 81 4.75 13.03 -6.18
CA LEU A 81 4.59 12.22 -4.97
C LEU A 81 5.48 12.65 -3.80
N LEU A 82 6.63 13.29 -4.07
CA LEU A 82 7.49 13.84 -3.03
C LEU A 82 6.97 15.16 -2.45
N VAL A 83 6.32 15.98 -3.29
CA VAL A 83 5.78 17.29 -2.91
C VAL A 83 4.37 17.18 -2.35
N VAL A 84 3.55 16.27 -2.88
CA VAL A 84 2.15 16.07 -2.49
C VAL A 84 2.07 14.82 -1.61
N ASP A 85 1.98 15.02 -0.30
CA ASP A 85 1.68 13.92 0.63
C ASP A 85 0.18 13.60 0.54
N PRO A 86 -0.23 12.46 -0.02
CA PRO A 86 -1.64 12.11 -0.07
C PRO A 86 -2.16 12.00 1.37
N PRO A 87 -3.33 12.57 1.71
CA PRO A 87 -3.87 12.44 3.06
C PRO A 87 -4.09 10.96 3.41
N ALA A 88 -4.13 10.65 4.70
CA ALA A 88 -4.45 9.30 5.16
C ALA A 88 -5.80 8.84 4.58
N LEU A 89 -5.96 7.52 4.38
CA LEU A 89 -7.21 6.96 3.88
C LEU A 89 -8.35 7.28 4.86
N GLY A 90 -9.25 8.18 4.43
CA GLY A 90 -10.41 8.61 5.19
C GLY A 90 -11.73 8.22 4.51
N ALA A 91 -12.81 8.91 4.87
CA ALA A 91 -14.15 8.63 4.34
C ALA A 91 -14.26 8.79 2.81
N ASP A 92 -13.53 9.74 2.18
CA ASP A 92 -13.52 9.91 0.72
C ASP A 92 -12.89 8.70 -0.01
N ALA A 93 -11.77 8.18 0.51
CA ALA A 93 -11.15 6.97 -0.03
C ALA A 93 -12.08 5.75 0.14
N ALA A 94 -12.73 5.65 1.30
CA ALA A 94 -13.69 4.60 1.60
C ALA A 94 -14.91 4.61 0.65
N GLN A 95 -15.36 5.80 0.22
CA GLN A 95 -16.46 5.99 -0.72
C GLN A 95 -16.13 5.57 -2.15
N ARG A 96 -14.87 5.72 -2.57
CA ARG A 96 -14.45 5.45 -3.95
C ARG A 96 -14.20 3.97 -4.23
N GLN A 97 -14.18 3.14 -3.20
CA GLN A 97 -13.92 1.71 -3.33
C GLN A 97 -15.22 0.93 -3.54
N SER A 98 -15.17 -0.07 -4.42
CA SER A 98 -16.28 -1.00 -4.59
C SER A 98 -16.47 -1.84 -3.32
N PRO A 99 -17.72 -2.00 -2.82
CA PRO A 99 -17.99 -2.89 -1.70
C PRO A 99 -17.62 -4.32 -2.08
N VAL A 100 -16.81 -4.99 -1.26
CA VAL A 100 -16.48 -6.40 -1.43
C VAL A 100 -16.95 -7.17 -0.20
N ALA A 101 -17.89 -8.10 -0.41
CA ALA A 101 -18.26 -9.11 0.57
C ALA A 101 -17.60 -10.44 0.19
N ALA A 102 -16.28 -10.53 0.28
CA ALA A 102 -15.54 -11.77 0.02
C ALA A 102 -15.40 -12.59 1.30
N LYS A 103 -15.68 -13.89 1.20
CA LYS A 103 -15.48 -14.85 2.29
C LYS A 103 -13.97 -14.97 2.62
N PRO A 104 -13.52 -14.71 3.86
CA PRO A 104 -12.14 -14.90 4.24
C PRO A 104 -11.81 -16.41 4.22
N ALA A 105 -10.64 -16.74 3.67
CA ALA A 105 -10.16 -18.12 3.53
C ALA A 105 -9.92 -18.82 4.89
N ASN A 106 -9.78 -18.04 5.97
CA ASN A 106 -9.64 -18.56 7.32
C ASN A 106 -10.33 -17.57 8.28
N PRO A 107 -11.58 -17.81 8.69
CA PRO A 107 -12.21 -16.98 9.71
C PRO A 107 -11.40 -17.12 10.99
N GLU A 108 -10.86 -16.02 11.51
CA GLU A 108 -10.32 -16.05 12.87
C GLU A 108 -11.43 -16.49 13.82
N SER A 109 -11.04 -17.27 14.83
CA SER A 109 -11.94 -17.99 15.74
C SER A 109 -13.18 -17.19 16.12
N ASN A 110 -14.30 -17.90 16.27
CA ASN A 110 -15.58 -17.47 16.84
C ASN A 110 -15.50 -17.01 18.31
N SER A 111 -14.39 -16.39 18.71
CA SER A 111 -14.20 -15.77 20.03
C SER A 111 -15.30 -14.76 20.37
N TRP A 112 -15.89 -14.09 19.37
CA TRP A 112 -17.04 -13.18 19.54
C TRP A 112 -18.34 -13.89 19.94
N LEU A 113 -18.46 -15.21 19.67
CA LEU A 113 -19.58 -16.03 20.16
C LEU A 113 -19.46 -16.36 21.65
N GLY A 114 -18.26 -16.22 22.23
CA GLY A 114 -18.01 -16.40 23.65
C GLY A 114 -18.51 -15.22 24.48
N ASN A 115 -19.44 -15.48 25.40
CA ASN A 115 -19.95 -14.59 26.45
C ASN A 115 -20.83 -13.41 26.04
N ASN A 116 -21.46 -13.41 24.86
CA ASN A 116 -22.48 -12.40 24.54
C ASN A 116 -23.83 -13.07 24.33
N ALA A 117 -24.63 -13.15 25.39
CA ALA A 117 -26.01 -13.59 25.28
C ALA A 117 -26.87 -12.48 24.63
N GLU A 118 -28.04 -12.87 24.15
CA GLU A 118 -29.03 -11.93 23.65
C GLU A 118 -29.39 -10.91 24.76
N GLY A 119 -29.16 -9.62 24.52
CA GLY A 119 -29.39 -8.55 25.52
C GLY A 119 -28.17 -8.11 26.34
N ASP A 120 -26.99 -8.69 26.13
CA ASP A 120 -25.75 -8.21 26.75
C ASP A 120 -25.22 -6.90 26.13
N ALA A 121 -24.22 -6.30 26.78
CA ALA A 121 -23.54 -5.12 26.27
C ALA A 121 -22.95 -5.37 24.85
N PRO A 122 -22.94 -4.37 23.96
CA PRO A 122 -22.47 -4.54 22.59
C PRO A 122 -21.02 -5.04 22.51
N VAL A 123 -20.76 -6.07 21.71
CA VAL A 123 -19.40 -6.60 21.49
C VAL A 123 -18.69 -5.78 20.42
N ALA A 124 -17.47 -5.34 20.69
CA ALA A 124 -16.62 -4.74 19.67
C ALA A 124 -16.27 -5.77 18.58
N LEU A 125 -16.71 -5.53 17.35
CA LEU A 125 -16.44 -6.39 16.20
C LEU A 125 -15.90 -5.55 15.03
N ALA A 126 -14.96 -6.10 14.28
CA ALA A 126 -14.47 -5.42 13.08
C ALA A 126 -15.56 -5.41 12.00
N VAL A 127 -15.69 -4.29 11.27
CA VAL A 127 -16.65 -4.13 10.17
C VAL A 127 -16.49 -5.24 9.11
N ARG A 128 -15.26 -5.63 8.81
CA ARG A 128 -14.96 -6.77 7.91
C ARG A 128 -15.61 -8.05 8.41
N ASP A 129 -15.40 -8.38 9.67
CA ASP A 129 -15.86 -9.65 10.22
C ASP A 129 -17.39 -9.64 10.31
N TYR A 130 -18.01 -8.52 10.72
CA TYR A 130 -19.46 -8.36 10.65
C TYR A 130 -20.01 -8.57 9.23
N ALA A 131 -19.40 -7.93 8.22
CA ALA A 131 -19.85 -8.06 6.82
C ALA A 131 -19.81 -9.51 6.32
N VAL A 132 -18.83 -10.29 6.78
CA VAL A 132 -18.71 -11.71 6.45
C VAL A 132 -19.75 -12.53 7.23
N TRP A 133 -19.76 -12.42 8.56
CA TRP A 133 -20.62 -13.23 9.42
C TRP A 133 -22.10 -12.93 9.19
N ALA A 134 -22.49 -11.70 8.85
CA ALA A 134 -23.88 -11.36 8.55
C ALA A 134 -24.44 -12.11 7.33
N VAL A 135 -23.56 -12.51 6.40
CA VAL A 135 -23.93 -13.31 5.22
C VAL A 135 -23.95 -14.80 5.53
N TRP A 136 -22.96 -15.29 6.30
CA TRP A 136 -22.74 -16.73 6.49
C TRP A 136 -23.33 -17.32 7.78
N GLU A 137 -23.54 -16.49 8.81
CA GLU A 137 -23.92 -16.87 10.18
C GLU A 137 -25.09 -16.01 10.68
N LYS A 138 -26.05 -15.72 9.79
CA LYS A 138 -27.18 -14.82 10.06
C LYS A 138 -27.96 -15.19 11.33
N ASP A 139 -28.17 -16.48 11.57
CA ASP A 139 -28.98 -16.94 12.71
C ASP A 139 -28.27 -16.78 14.05
N SER A 140 -26.95 -16.94 14.10
CA SER A 140 -26.18 -16.74 15.34
C SER A 140 -26.00 -15.26 15.69
N MET A 141 -26.12 -14.35 14.71
CA MET A 141 -26.01 -12.90 14.91
C MET A 141 -27.33 -12.20 15.29
N LYS A 142 -28.49 -12.83 15.06
CA LYS A 142 -29.80 -12.23 15.40
C LYS A 142 -29.90 -11.96 16.90
N GLY A 143 -30.51 -10.83 17.25
CA GLY A 143 -30.75 -10.43 18.64
C GLY A 143 -29.50 -9.94 19.41
N ARG A 144 -28.31 -9.99 18.80
CA ARG A 144 -27.06 -9.55 19.43
C ARG A 144 -26.71 -8.12 19.04
N ALA A 145 -26.15 -7.38 19.99
CA ALA A 145 -25.66 -6.03 19.77
C ALA A 145 -24.16 -6.04 19.47
N PHE A 146 -23.74 -5.27 18.46
CA PHE A 146 -22.35 -5.15 18.06
C PHE A 146 -21.93 -3.69 18.02
N GLN A 147 -20.74 -3.40 18.54
CA GLN A 147 -20.08 -2.12 18.41
C GLN A 147 -19.12 -2.18 17.23
N LEU A 148 -19.38 -1.37 16.21
CA LEU A 148 -18.57 -1.30 15.00
C LEU A 148 -17.86 0.05 14.93
N THR A 149 -16.62 0.06 14.45
CA THR A 149 -15.85 1.30 14.24
C THR A 149 -15.41 1.39 12.79
N GLY A 150 -15.80 2.46 12.11
CA GLY A 150 -15.46 2.72 10.71
C GLY A 150 -15.78 4.16 10.32
N PHE A 151 -15.60 4.48 9.03
CA PHE A 151 -16.00 5.73 8.42
C PHE A 151 -17.48 5.71 8.06
N VAL A 152 -18.14 6.86 8.16
CA VAL A 152 -19.53 7.01 7.74
C VAL A 152 -19.56 7.42 6.27
N THR A 153 -20.38 6.71 5.49
CA THR A 153 -20.24 6.61 4.05
C THR A 153 -21.64 6.58 3.44
N PRO A 154 -22.05 7.56 2.62
CA PRO A 154 -23.42 7.64 2.12
C PRO A 154 -23.76 6.48 1.18
N ALA A 155 -24.99 5.98 1.30
CA ALA A 155 -25.60 5.01 0.40
C ALA A 155 -26.48 5.70 -0.65
N LYS A 156 -26.97 4.91 -1.61
CA LYS A 156 -28.09 5.33 -2.46
C LYS A 156 -29.34 5.45 -1.58
N ASN A 157 -30.08 6.56 -1.70
CA ASN A 157 -31.34 6.85 -1.00
C ASN A 157 -31.23 7.38 0.44
N GLY A 158 -30.12 8.03 0.81
CA GLY A 158 -30.00 8.73 2.09
C GLY A 158 -29.73 7.83 3.30
N THR A 159 -29.59 6.53 3.10
CA THR A 159 -29.03 5.59 4.07
C THR A 159 -27.52 5.83 4.24
N TRP A 160 -26.98 5.42 5.38
CA TRP A 160 -25.56 5.53 5.70
C TRP A 160 -24.99 4.15 6.01
N TYR A 161 -23.80 3.88 5.49
CA TYR A 161 -23.03 2.69 5.81
C TYR A 161 -21.91 3.02 6.79
N VAL A 162 -21.56 2.05 7.61
CA VAL A 162 -20.28 2.03 8.31
C VAL A 162 -19.28 1.30 7.42
N THR A 163 -18.26 2.00 6.95
CA THR A 163 -17.26 1.47 6.01
C THR A 163 -15.88 1.39 6.63
N ARG A 164 -15.16 0.31 6.40
CA ARG A 164 -13.75 0.18 6.78
C ARG A 164 -12.92 -0.42 5.66
N ILE A 165 -11.72 0.13 5.48
CA ILE A 165 -10.78 -0.31 4.46
C ILE A 165 -9.84 -1.35 5.07
N GLY A 166 -9.76 -2.52 4.46
CA GLY A 166 -8.79 -3.57 4.79
C GLY A 166 -7.62 -3.56 3.79
N LEU A 167 -6.40 -3.80 4.29
CA LEU A 167 -5.18 -3.91 3.49
C LEU A 167 -4.57 -5.30 3.70
N THR A 168 -4.35 -6.06 2.63
CA THR A 168 -3.59 -7.32 2.72
C THR A 168 -2.10 -7.04 2.80
N CYS A 169 -1.59 -6.20 1.89
CA CYS A 169 -0.18 -5.81 1.83
C CYS A 169 0.01 -4.30 1.74
N CYS A 170 -0.73 -3.57 0.89
CA CYS A 170 -0.64 -2.12 0.72
C CYS A 170 -1.95 -1.52 0.18
N VAL A 171 -2.00 -0.19 0.06
CA VAL A 171 -3.14 0.59 -0.45
C VAL A 171 -3.62 0.15 -1.82
N ALA A 172 -2.73 -0.39 -2.66
CA ALA A 172 -3.11 -0.91 -3.98
C ALA A 172 -4.07 -2.11 -3.91
N ASP A 173 -4.03 -2.87 -2.81
CA ASP A 173 -4.94 -4.00 -2.54
C ASP A 173 -6.04 -3.61 -1.52
N GLY A 174 -6.33 -2.31 -1.39
CA GLY A 174 -7.35 -1.83 -0.47
C GLY A 174 -8.73 -2.35 -0.85
N THR A 175 -9.42 -2.99 0.09
CA THR A 175 -10.82 -3.43 -0.06
C THR A 175 -11.72 -2.75 0.96
N ALA A 176 -12.90 -2.29 0.54
CA ALA A 176 -13.87 -1.66 1.42
C ALA A 176 -14.95 -2.66 1.86
N PHE A 177 -15.12 -2.78 3.18
CA PHE A 177 -16.19 -3.53 3.82
C PHE A 177 -17.23 -2.53 4.31
N MET A 178 -18.48 -2.73 3.92
CA MET A 178 -19.60 -1.83 4.20
C MET A 178 -20.74 -2.62 4.84
N VAL A 179 -21.32 -2.06 5.89
CA VAL A 179 -22.41 -2.65 6.67
C VAL A 179 -23.46 -1.62 7.01
#